data_AF-A0A5Q0CAE5-F1
#
_entry.id   AF-A0A5Q0CAE5-F1
#
_cell.length_a   1.000
_cell.length_b   1.000
_cell.length_c   1.000
_cell.angle_alpha   90.00
_cell.angle_beta   90.00
_cell.angle_gamma   90.00
#
_symmetry.space_group_name_H-M   'P 1'
#
loop_
_entity.id
_entity.type
_entity.pdbx_description
1 polymer ?
#
loop_
_entity_poly.entity_id
_entity_poly.type
_entity_poly.pdbx_seq_one_letter_code
_entity_poly.pdbx_strand_id
1 'polypeptide(L)' 'MQSQLLSPKQLADRSGWPVARIRNLIAKQEIRHVRIGGSLFLPENAVDEYLAANMVEPKQKALALADNASRA' A
#
# COMPACT_ATOMS: atom_id res chain seq x y z
N MET A 1 0.10 4.95 20.82
CA MET A 1 0.93 4.77 19.62
C MET A 1 0.89 6.09 18.85
N GLN A 2 2.01 6.80 18.79
CA GLN A 2 2.06 8.14 18.18
C GLN A 2 2.22 7.98 16.66
N SER A 3 1.14 8.09 15.91
CA SER A 3 1.20 8.07 14.45
C SER A 3 1.88 9.35 13.98
N GLN A 4 3.13 9.26 13.53
CA GLN A 4 3.85 10.41 13.00
C GLN A 4 3.17 10.86 11.70
N LEU A 5 2.71 12.11 11.69
CA LEU A 5 2.04 12.72 10.55
C LEU A 5 3.08 13.33 9.62
N LEU A 6 3.13 12.86 8.39
CA LEU A 6 4.06 13.28 7.35
C LEU A 6 3.33 14.08 6.29
N SER A 7 3.98 15.12 5.77
CA SER A 7 3.50 15.80 4.58
C SER A 7 3.60 14.88 3.35
N PRO A 8 2.83 15.12 2.27
CA PRO A 8 2.90 14.31 1.05
C PRO A 8 4.29 14.22 0.44
N LYS A 9 5.12 15.26 0.63
CA LYS A 9 6.51 15.29 0.17
C LYS A 9 7.38 14.35 1.01
N GLN A 10 7.30 14.44 2.33
CA GLN A 10 8.05 13.55 3.23
C GLN A 10 7.63 12.09 3.07
N LEU A 11 6.34 11.83 2.85
CA LEU A 11 5.85 10.48 2.61
C LEU A 11 6.38 9.93 1.27
N ALA A 12 6.49 10.76 0.23
CA ALA A 12 7.12 10.38 -1.05
C ALA A 12 8.59 10.01 -0.86
N ASP A 13 9.35 10.83 -0.13
CA ASP A 13 10.76 10.58 0.14
C ASP A 13 10.97 9.27 0.92
N ARG A 14 10.08 8.93 1.87
CA ARG A 14 10.18 7.68 2.65
C ARG A 14 9.69 6.44 1.92
N SER A 15 8.54 6.53 1.26
CA SER A 15 7.94 5.38 0.56
C SER A 15 8.63 5.07 -0.77
N GLY A 16 9.41 6.02 -1.31
CA GLY A 16 9.95 5.96 -2.66
C GLY A 16 8.90 6.20 -3.75
N TRP A 17 7.68 6.63 -3.38
CA TRP A 17 6.61 6.88 -4.33
C TRP A 17 6.64 8.31 -4.86
N PRO A 18 6.18 8.56 -6.10
CA PRO A 18 6.07 9.92 -6.60
C PRO A 18 5.07 10.74 -5.76
N VAL A 19 5.39 11.99 -5.44
CA VAL A 19 4.48 12.93 -4.75
C VAL A 19 3.14 13.04 -5.49
N ALA A 20 3.18 13.05 -6.82
CA ALA A 20 1.98 13.08 -7.66
C ALA A 20 1.09 11.85 -7.44
N ARG A 21 1.67 10.67 -7.21
CA ARG A 21 0.91 9.44 -6.94
C ARG A 21 0.22 9.51 -5.58
N ILE A 22 0.93 9.97 -4.55
CA ILE A 22 0.36 10.18 -3.21
C ILE A 22 -0.79 11.20 -3.27
N ARG A 23 -0.60 12.33 -3.97
CA ARG A 23 -1.66 13.33 -4.17
C ARG A 23 -2.88 12.77 -4.91
N ASN A 24 -2.67 11.94 -5.93
CA ASN A 24 -3.77 11.28 -6.63
C ASN A 24 -4.55 10.33 -5.71
N LEU A 25 -3.86 9.54 -4.88
CA LEU A 25 -4.52 8.67 -3.90
C LEU A 25 -5.32 9.46 -2.88
N ILE A 26 -4.79 10.60 -2.41
CA ILE A 26 -5.52 11.50 -1.51
C ILE A 26 -6.77 12.06 -2.20
N ALA A 27 -6.64 12.53 -3.44
CA ALA A 27 -7.75 13.09 -4.21
C ALA A 27 -8.85 12.05 -4.46
N LYS A 28 -8.47 10.80 -4.70
CA LYS A 28 -9.40 9.66 -4.84
C LYS A 28 -9.90 9.10 -3.52
N GLN A 29 -9.42 9.61 -2.39
CA GLN A 29 -9.73 9.11 -1.04
C GLN A 29 -9.38 7.62 -0.84
N GLU A 30 -8.40 7.13 -1.62
CA GLU A 30 -7.94 5.75 -1.58
C GLU A 30 -6.92 5.52 -0.44
N ILE A 31 -6.35 6.58 0.13
CA ILE A 31 -5.37 6.53 1.22
C ILE A 31 -5.81 7.35 2.43
N ARG A 32 -5.47 6.87 3.64
CA ARG A 32 -5.75 7.60 4.88
C ARG A 32 -4.94 8.90 4.94
N HIS A 33 -5.64 10.00 5.18
CA HIS A 33 -5.04 11.32 5.32
C HIS A 33 -5.82 12.17 6.31
N VAL A 34 -5.18 13.21 6.83
CA VAL A 34 -5.73 14.18 7.76
C VAL A 34 -5.48 15.58 7.19
N ARG A 35 -6.47 16.45 7.29
CA ARG A 35 -6.35 17.85 6.89
C ARG A 35 -6.23 18.73 8.12
N ILE A 36 -5.11 19.45 8.25
CA ILE A 36 -4.81 20.33 9.39
C ILE A 36 -4.50 21.72 8.83
N GLY A 37 -5.33 22.72 9.15
CA GLY A 37 -5.07 24.12 8.78
C GLY A 37 -4.92 24.39 7.28
N GLY A 38 -5.54 23.56 6.42
CA GLY A 38 -5.39 23.65 4.96
C GLY A 38 -4.27 22.80 4.36
N SER A 39 -3.38 22.27 5.19
CA SER A 39 -2.35 21.32 4.79
C SER A 39 -2.83 19.88 4.92
N LEU A 40 -2.40 19.04 3.98
CA LEU A 40 -2.64 17.60 3.99
C LEU A 40 -1.49 16.90 4.68
N PHE A 41 -1.81 15.96 5.56
CA PHE A 41 -0.87 15.10 6.26
C PHE A 41 -1.34 13.65 6.17
N LEU A 42 -0.40 12.72 6.19
CA LEU A 42 -0.67 11.30 6.15
C LEU A 42 0.09 10.62 7.29
N PRO A 43 -0.50 9.61 7.95
CA PRO A 43 0.28 8.78 8.84
C PRO A 43 1.38 8.04 8.06
N GLU A 44 2.52 7.79 8.69
CA GLU A 44 3.63 7.02 8.09
C GLU A 44 3.15 5.69 7.49
N ASN A 45 2.32 4.95 8.22
CA ASN A 45 1.81 3.65 7.80
C ASN A 45 0.68 3.73 6.76
N ALA A 46 0.29 4.92 6.28
CA ALA A 46 -0.81 5.06 5.32
C ALA A 46 -0.54 4.31 4.02
N VAL A 47 0.73 4.30 3.59
CA VAL A 47 1.16 3.61 2.37
C VAL A 47 1.09 2.10 2.60
N ASP A 48 1.67 1.58 3.67
CA ASP A 48 1.61 0.15 4.02
C ASP A 48 0.17 -0.37 4.15
N GLU A 49 -0.71 0.39 4.79
CA GLU A 49 -2.13 0.02 4.90
C GLU A 49 -2.82 0.04 3.54
N TYR A 50 -2.48 0.99 2.67
CA TYR A 50 -2.99 1.02 1.30
C TYR A 50 -2.49 -0.20 0.50
N LEU A 51 -1.21 -0.55 0.62
CA LEU A 51 -0.65 -1.75 -0.01
C LEU A 51 -1.38 -2.99 0.51
N ALA A 52 -1.47 -3.18 1.82
CA ALA A 52 -2.12 -4.33 2.42
C ALA A 52 -3.59 -4.49 1.98
N ALA A 53 -4.33 -3.39 1.84
CA ALA A 53 -5.72 -3.40 1.39
C ALA A 53 -5.88 -3.70 -0.11
N ASN A 54 -4.89 -3.34 -0.93
CA ASN A 54 -4.94 -3.48 -2.40
C ASN A 54 -4.01 -4.58 -2.94
N MET A 55 -3.33 -5.31 -2.06
CA MET A 55 -2.38 -6.35 -2.45
C MET A 55 -3.14 -7.54 -3.02
N VAL A 56 -2.95 -7.79 -4.32
CA VAL A 56 -3.50 -8.98 -4.98
C VAL A 56 -2.51 -10.12 -4.83
N GLU A 57 -2.95 -11.21 -4.19
CA GLU A 57 -2.11 -12.40 -4.08
C GLU A 57 -1.79 -12.97 -5.48
N PRO A 58 -0.53 -13.37 -5.72
CA PRO A 58 -0.16 -14.00 -6.97
C PRO A 58 -0.95 -15.30 -7.11
N LYS A 59 -1.49 -15.55 -8.30
CA LYS A 59 -2.12 -16.82 -8.64
C LYS A 59 -1.08 -17.91 -8.44
N GLN A 60 -1.20 -18.68 -7.36
CA GLN A 60 -0.47 -19.92 -7.21
C GLN A 60 -0.93 -20.79 -8.37
N LYS A 61 -0.13 -20.87 -9.44
CA LYS A 61 -0.20 -22.02 -10.32
C LYS A 61 0.13 -23.18 -9.39
N ALA A 62 -0.90 -23.88 -8.93
CA ALA A 62 -0.74 -25.21 -8.41
C ALA A 62 0.03 -25.93 -9.51
N LEU A 63 1.35 -26.05 -9.29
CA LEU A 63 2.16 -26.98 -10.03
C LEU A 63 1.50 -28.29 -9.65
N ALA A 64 0.61 -28.77 -10.52
CA ALA A 64 -0.04 -30.04 -10.35
C ALA A 64 1.12 -31.02 -10.19
N LEU A 65 1.34 -31.46 -8.94
CA LEU A 65 2.09 -32.65 -8.64
C LEU A 65 1.24 -33.79 -9.21
N ALA A 66 1.25 -33.88 -10.53
CA ALA A 66 0.63 -34.95 -11.26
C ALA A 66 1.52 -36.17 -11.02
N ASP A 67 0.87 -37.18 -10.47
CA ASP A 67 0.96 -38.53 -11.00
C ASP A 67 2.22 -39.33 -10.66
N ASN A 68 2.24 -39.82 -9.42
CA ASN A 68 2.89 -41.09 -9.10
C ASN A 68 2.35 -41.65 -7.78
N ALA A 69 1.01 -41.64 -7.65
CA ALA A 69 0.35 -42.68 -6.89
C ALA A 69 0.41 -43.97 -7.72
N SER A 70 1.10 -44.97 -7.17
CA SER A 70 0.61 -46.35 -7.21
C SER A 70 0.52 -47.03 -8.58
N ARG A 71 1.66 -47.39 -9.19
CA ARG A 71 1.72 -48.55 -10.12
C ARG A 71 3.14 -49.10 -10.25
N ALA A 72 3.45 -50.12 -9.46
CA ALA A 72 4.19 -51.35 -9.82
C ALA A 72 4.43 -52.18 -8.55
#